data_AF-A0A9W7CQ02-F1
#
_entry.id   AF-A0A9W7CQ02-F1
#
_cell.length_a   1.000
_cell.length_b   1.000
_cell.length_c   1.000
_cell.angle_alpha   90.00
_cell.angle_beta   90.00
_cell.angle_gamma   90.00
#
_symmetry.space_group_name_H-M   'P 1'
#
loop_
_entity.id
_entity.type
_entity.pdbx_description
1 polymer ?
#
loop_
_entity_poly.entity_id
_entity_poly.type
_entity_poly.pdbx_seq_one_letter_code
_entity_poly.pdbx_strand_id
1 'polypeptide(L)'
;MNNAMNVIGMIGNAAKVNLEQSVWLSLRIPPENVRIMLQVINREDENYKLYSKYFLRYYVKYLDEPISHLPAKTVGDIMQARLYDWLHNSLTPPQVFSDLGLTGLWDSARGQPNYKYFQQFLRTSPSF
;
A
#
# COMPACT_ATOMS: atom_id res chain seq x y z
N MET A 1 10.46 33.86 -5.41
CA MET A 1 10.20 33.18 -4.12
C MET A 1 11.28 32.12 -3.95
N ASN A 2 12.08 32.25 -2.89
CA ASN A 2 13.30 31.47 -2.64
C ASN A 2 13.01 30.18 -1.84
N ASN A 3 13.84 29.15 -2.10
CA ASN A 3 14.24 28.04 -1.22
C ASN A 3 13.17 27.06 -0.70
N ALA A 4 12.73 26.12 -1.55
CA ALA A 4 12.02 24.92 -1.08
C ALA A 4 12.61 23.56 -1.51
N MET A 5 13.40 23.44 -2.58
CA MET A 5 13.72 22.09 -3.10
C MET A 5 15.16 21.90 -3.58
N ASN A 6 16.11 22.02 -2.63
CA ASN A 6 17.41 21.35 -2.73
C ASN A 6 17.33 19.83 -2.45
N VAL A 7 16.15 19.22 -2.66
CA VAL A 7 15.92 17.77 -2.49
C VAL A 7 16.35 16.99 -3.74
N ILE A 8 16.64 17.69 -4.85
CA ILE A 8 17.06 17.11 -6.14
C ILE A 8 18.57 16.89 -6.13
N GLY A 9 18.99 15.98 -5.25
CA GLY A 9 20.33 15.43 -5.17
C GLY A 9 20.23 13.94 -4.87
N MET A 10 19.51 13.18 -5.71
CA MET A 10 19.42 11.72 -5.58
C MET A 10 20.67 11.07 -6.18
N ILE A 11 21.76 11.18 -5.41
CA ILE A 11 22.97 10.38 -5.56
C ILE A 11 22.67 8.96 -5.03
N GLY A 12 22.48 8.01 -5.93
CA GLY A 12 23.14 6.69 -5.99
C GLY A 12 23.13 5.68 -4.84
N ASN A 13 22.58 5.93 -3.65
CA ASN A 13 22.61 4.94 -2.55
C ASN A 13 21.21 4.50 -2.09
N ALA A 14 20.91 3.20 -2.27
CA ALA A 14 19.65 2.58 -1.88
C ALA A 14 19.30 2.76 -0.39
N ALA A 15 20.30 2.90 0.49
CA ALA A 15 20.08 3.15 1.91
C ALA A 15 19.42 4.51 2.18
N LYS A 16 19.85 5.57 1.47
CA LYS A 16 19.29 6.93 1.60
C LYS A 16 17.83 6.97 1.16
N VAL A 17 17.54 6.36 0.01
CA VAL A 17 16.17 6.24 -0.54
C VAL A 17 15.24 5.48 0.41
N ASN A 18 15.71 4.37 1.00
CA ASN A 18 14.89 3.61 1.95
C ASN A 18 14.61 4.41 3.24
N LEU A 19 15.57 5.21 3.72
CA LEU A 19 15.39 6.10 4.86
C LEU A 19 14.35 7.18 4.57
N GLU A 20 14.46 7.87 3.43
CA GLU A 20 13.52 8.92 3.01
C GLU A 20 12.08 8.40 2.93
N GLN A 21 11.87 7.26 2.25
CA GLN A 21 10.54 6.66 2.18
C GLN A 21 10.00 6.26 3.56
N SER A 22 10.87 5.82 4.47
CA SER A 22 10.46 5.46 5.82
C SER A 22 10.06 6.70 6.64
N VAL A 23 10.74 7.84 6.43
CA VAL A 23 10.35 9.13 7.02
C VAL A 23 8.99 9.58 6.48
N TRP A 24 8.80 9.62 5.15
CA TRP A 24 7.50 9.97 4.56
C TRP A 24 6.38 9.06 5.04
N LEU A 25 6.68 7.77 5.15
CA LEU A 25 5.71 6.80 5.66
C LEU A 25 5.37 7.10 7.11
N SER A 26 6.34 7.33 8.00
CA SER A 26 6.09 7.67 9.41
C SER A 26 5.30 8.98 9.59
N LEU A 27 5.47 9.94 8.68
CA LEU A 27 4.71 11.19 8.65
C LEU A 27 3.36 11.08 7.95
N ARG A 28 2.95 9.87 7.50
CA ARG A 28 1.73 9.62 6.71
C ARG A 28 1.58 10.61 5.54
N ILE A 29 2.67 10.89 4.83
CA ILE A 29 2.61 11.77 3.64
C ILE A 29 1.81 11.04 2.55
N PRO A 30 0.71 11.62 2.03
CA PRO A 30 -0.09 10.96 1.00
C PRO A 30 0.74 10.67 -0.26
N PRO A 31 0.49 9.55 -0.97
CA PRO A 31 1.24 9.21 -2.18
C PRO A 31 1.25 10.34 -3.22
N GLU A 32 0.16 11.08 -3.37
CA GLU A 32 0.10 12.18 -4.34
C GLU A 32 1.04 13.34 -4.01
N ASN A 33 1.27 13.59 -2.72
CA ASN A 33 2.28 14.56 -2.29
C ASN A 33 3.69 14.04 -2.59
N VAL A 34 3.95 12.74 -2.35
CA VAL A 34 5.24 12.13 -2.69
C VAL A 34 5.48 12.11 -4.20
N ARG A 35 4.44 11.90 -5.02
CA ARG A 35 4.52 12.00 -6.48
C ARG A 35 5.02 13.39 -6.90
N ILE A 36 4.48 14.45 -6.29
CA ILE A 36 4.88 15.84 -6.55
C ILE A 36 6.31 16.09 -6.08
N MET A 37 6.68 15.65 -4.87
CA MET A 37 8.05 15.80 -4.35
C MET A 37 9.10 15.11 -5.23
N LEU A 38 8.75 13.94 -5.78
CA LEU A 38 9.59 13.18 -6.71
C LEU A 38 9.50 13.67 -8.16
N GLN A 39 8.63 14.64 -8.43
CA GLN A 39 8.38 15.19 -9.77
C GLN A 39 7.97 14.13 -10.80
N VAL A 40 7.30 13.06 -10.38
CA VAL A 40 6.90 11.95 -11.26
C VAL A 40 5.72 12.38 -12.14
N ILE A 41 6.02 12.63 -13.41
CA ILE A 41 5.01 13.06 -14.38
C ILE A 41 4.25 11.85 -14.93
N ASN A 42 4.96 10.82 -15.36
CA ASN A 42 4.40 9.63 -16.01
C ASN A 42 5.14 8.35 -15.57
N ARG A 43 4.82 7.21 -16.19
CA ARG A 43 5.38 5.89 -15.83
C ARG A 43 6.80 5.63 -16.34
N GLU A 44 7.25 6.40 -17.30
CA GLU A 44 8.58 6.29 -17.92
C GLU A 44 9.62 7.10 -17.15
N ASP A 45 9.18 7.95 -16.22
CA ASP A 45 10.03 8.70 -15.31
C ASP A 45 10.93 7.78 -14.47
N GLU A 46 12.21 8.14 -14.31
CA GLU A 46 13.17 7.35 -13.53
C GLU A 46 12.74 7.17 -12.07
N ASN A 47 12.02 8.14 -11.51
CA ASN A 47 11.51 8.10 -10.14
C ASN A 47 10.18 7.36 -10.02
N TYR A 48 9.55 6.96 -11.13
CA TYR A 48 8.27 6.24 -11.10
C TYR A 48 8.36 4.93 -10.31
N LYS A 49 9.49 4.21 -10.40
CA LYS A 49 9.71 2.98 -9.64
C LYS A 49 9.75 3.24 -8.13
N LEU A 50 10.39 4.34 -7.73
CA LEU A 50 10.47 4.77 -6.34
C LEU A 50 9.10 5.18 -5.80
N TYR A 51 8.36 5.97 -6.57
CA TYR A 51 6.98 6.37 -6.26
C TYR A 51 6.07 5.15 -6.13
N SER A 52 6.10 4.23 -7.10
CA SER A 52 5.22 3.04 -7.11
C SER A 52 5.47 2.13 -5.89
N LYS A 53 6.73 1.97 -5.50
CA LYS A 53 7.08 1.25 -4.26
C LYS A 53 6.52 1.95 -3.03
N TYR A 54 6.66 3.27 -2.93
CA TYR A 54 6.13 4.04 -1.82
C TYR A 54 4.60 3.97 -1.76
N PHE A 55 3.92 4.13 -2.90
CA PHE A 55 2.47 4.07 -3.03
C PHE A 55 1.91 2.77 -2.44
N LEU A 56 2.44 1.61 -2.84
CA LEU A 56 1.98 0.33 -2.29
C LEU A 56 2.28 0.21 -0.80
N ARG A 57 3.48 0.59 -0.35
CA ARG A 57 3.84 0.58 1.09
C ARG A 57 2.91 1.43 1.94
N TYR A 58 2.49 2.59 1.43
CA TYR A 58 1.56 3.47 2.11
C TYR A 58 0.22 2.77 2.36
N TYR A 59 -0.40 2.21 1.32
CA TYR A 59 -1.71 1.56 1.45
C TYR A 59 -1.69 0.19 2.14
N VAL A 60 -0.53 -0.48 2.18
CA VAL A 60 -0.34 -1.66 3.04
C VAL A 60 -0.28 -1.26 4.51
N LYS A 61 0.42 -0.18 4.85
CA LYS A 61 0.55 0.28 6.24
C LYS A 61 -0.73 0.92 6.80
N TYR A 62 -1.39 1.75 5.99
CA TYR A 62 -2.58 2.51 6.39
C TYR A 62 -3.84 1.84 5.84
N LEU A 63 -4.26 0.79 6.55
CA LEU A 63 -5.38 -0.06 6.13
C LEU A 63 -6.72 0.68 6.12
N ASP A 64 -6.85 1.69 6.99
CA ASP A 64 -7.99 2.60 7.17
C ASP A 64 -8.15 3.61 6.02
N GLU A 65 -7.15 3.78 5.16
CA GLU A 65 -7.20 4.76 4.09
C GLU A 65 -8.26 4.35 3.03
N PRO A 66 -9.21 5.24 2.68
CA PRO A 66 -10.23 4.94 1.69
C PRO A 66 -9.62 4.82 0.29
N ILE A 67 -9.74 3.64 -0.32
CA ILE A 67 -9.24 3.37 -1.68
C ILE A 67 -10.32 3.42 -2.77
N SER A 68 -11.56 3.75 -2.40
CA SER A 68 -12.71 3.79 -3.33
C SER A 68 -12.58 4.85 -4.43
N HIS A 69 -11.77 5.89 -4.19
CA HIS A 69 -11.47 6.93 -5.18
C HIS A 69 -10.45 6.49 -6.24
N LEU A 70 -9.77 5.36 -6.03
CA LEU A 70 -8.75 4.86 -6.93
C LEU A 70 -9.36 4.01 -8.06
N PRO A 71 -8.73 3.94 -9.24
CA PRO A 71 -9.15 3.03 -10.30
C PRO A 71 -9.22 1.58 -9.83
N ALA A 72 -10.20 0.81 -10.34
CA ALA A 72 -10.42 -0.58 -9.92
C ALA A 72 -9.17 -1.47 -10.04
N LYS A 73 -8.35 -1.26 -11.08
CA LYS A 73 -7.07 -1.96 -11.23
C LYS A 73 -6.11 -1.63 -10.07
N THR A 74 -5.97 -0.36 -9.73
CA THR A 74 -5.11 0.10 -8.63
C THR A 74 -5.56 -0.46 -7.29
N VAL A 75 -6.88 -0.49 -7.05
CA VAL A 75 -7.47 -1.16 -5.87
C VAL A 75 -7.08 -2.63 -5.83
N GLY A 76 -7.17 -3.34 -6.97
CA GLY A 76 -6.71 -4.72 -7.09
C GLY A 76 -5.24 -4.92 -6.75
N ASP A 77 -4.37 -4.05 -7.28
CA ASP A 77 -2.92 -4.09 -7.03
C ASP A 77 -2.61 -3.85 -5.53
N ILE A 78 -3.31 -2.90 -4.87
CA ILE A 78 -3.20 -2.65 -3.42
C ILE A 78 -3.63 -3.88 -2.62
N MET A 79 -4.79 -4.46 -2.94
CA MET A 79 -5.31 -5.61 -2.21
C MET A 79 -4.41 -6.84 -2.36
N GLN A 80 -3.77 -7.02 -3.52
CA GLN A 80 -2.78 -8.08 -3.72
C GLN A 80 -1.51 -7.83 -2.89
N ALA A 81 -1.08 -6.57 -2.76
CA ALA A 81 0.05 -6.21 -1.91
C ALA A 81 -0.26 -6.42 -0.41
N ARG A 82 -1.47 -6.05 0.04
CA ARG A 82 -1.95 -6.34 1.42
C ARG A 82 -1.99 -7.84 1.67
N LEU A 83 -2.54 -8.62 0.73
CA LEU A 83 -2.58 -10.08 0.84
C LEU A 83 -1.18 -10.69 1.00
N TYR A 84 -0.21 -10.24 0.19
CA TYR A 84 1.17 -10.69 0.29
C TYR A 84 1.76 -10.37 1.67
N ASP A 85 1.54 -9.15 2.17
CA ASP A 85 2.02 -8.73 3.49
C ASP A 85 1.39 -9.55 4.62
N TRP A 86 0.08 -9.79 4.57
CA TRP A 86 -0.62 -10.62 5.55
C TRP A 86 -0.10 -12.06 5.60
N LEU A 87 0.14 -12.68 4.43
CA LEU A 87 0.73 -14.01 4.35
C LEU A 87 2.16 -14.04 4.86
N HIS A 88 2.97 -13.04 4.50
CA HIS A 88 4.36 -12.94 4.92
C HIS A 88 4.50 -12.75 6.44
N ASN A 89 3.62 -11.94 7.03
CA ASN A 89 3.58 -11.66 8.46
C ASN A 89 2.75 -12.69 9.25
N SER A 90 2.32 -13.78 8.62
CA SER A 90 1.55 -14.88 9.23
C SER A 90 0.31 -14.39 10.00
N LEU A 91 -0.41 -13.41 9.46
CA LEU A 91 -1.67 -12.98 10.07
C LEU A 91 -2.65 -14.14 10.13
N THR A 92 -3.49 -14.13 11.15
CA THR A 92 -4.54 -15.13 11.32
C THR A 92 -5.80 -14.74 10.53
N PRO A 93 -6.67 -15.70 10.16
CA PRO A 93 -7.93 -15.39 9.50
C PRO A 93 -8.78 -14.34 10.24
N PRO A 94 -8.94 -14.37 11.58
CA PRO A 94 -9.64 -13.30 12.30
C PRO A 94 -9.02 -11.91 12.12
N GLN A 95 -7.68 -11.80 12.10
CA GLN A 95 -7.00 -10.52 11.88
C GLN A 95 -7.26 -10.00 10.46
N VAL A 96 -7.08 -10.83 9.44
CA VAL A 96 -7.34 -10.44 8.05
C VAL A 96 -8.82 -10.08 7.84
N PHE A 97 -9.73 -10.82 8.47
CA PHE A 97 -11.16 -10.53 8.42
C PHE A 97 -11.47 -9.13 8.96
N SER A 98 -10.87 -8.79 10.11
CA SER A 98 -10.98 -7.46 10.71
C SER A 98 -10.36 -6.36 9.84
N ASP A 99 -9.16 -6.58 9.31
CA ASP A 99 -8.44 -5.63 8.43
C ASP A 99 -9.21 -5.31 7.14
N LEU A 100 -10.01 -6.26 6.66
CA LEU A 100 -10.90 -6.08 5.50
C LEU A 100 -12.17 -5.30 5.83
N GLY A 101 -12.40 -4.97 7.10
CA GLY A 101 -13.62 -4.34 7.60
C GLY A 101 -14.82 -5.28 7.60
N LEU A 102 -14.61 -6.59 7.55
CA LEU A 102 -15.68 -7.58 7.56
C LEU A 102 -16.21 -7.76 8.98
N THR A 103 -17.52 -7.98 9.08
CA THR A 103 -18.20 -8.12 10.39
C THR A 103 -19.12 -9.34 10.41
N GLY A 104 -19.44 -9.81 11.63
CA GLY A 104 -20.26 -11.00 11.84
C GLY A 104 -19.49 -12.31 11.68
N LEU A 105 -20.21 -13.40 11.41
CA LEU A 105 -19.62 -14.71 11.15
C LEU A 105 -19.06 -14.77 9.72
N TRP A 106 -18.05 -15.62 9.51
CA TRP A 106 -17.37 -15.74 8.22
C TRP A 106 -18.31 -16.11 7.07
N ASP A 107 -19.27 -17.00 7.29
CA ASP A 107 -20.24 -17.37 6.25
C ASP A 107 -21.24 -16.26 5.95
N SER A 108 -21.65 -15.50 6.96
CA SER A 108 -22.59 -14.38 6.81
C SER A 108 -21.97 -13.20 6.07
N ALA A 109 -20.65 -13.10 6.02
CA ALA A 109 -19.95 -12.00 5.35
C ALA A 109 -19.75 -12.19 3.83
N ARG A 110 -20.20 -13.31 3.23
CA ARG A 110 -20.01 -13.63 1.80
C ARG A 110 -20.47 -12.56 0.80
N GLY A 111 -21.41 -11.69 1.19
CA GLY A 111 -21.91 -10.58 0.38
C GLY A 111 -21.27 -9.20 0.68
N GLN A 112 -20.40 -9.11 1.68
CA GLN A 112 -19.77 -7.84 2.05
C GLN A 112 -18.64 -7.47 1.07
N PRO A 113 -18.39 -6.16 0.85
CA PRO A 113 -17.22 -5.71 0.11
C PRO A 113 -15.93 -6.36 0.63
N ASN A 114 -14.98 -6.59 -0.26
CA ASN A 114 -13.67 -7.18 0.04
C ASN A 114 -13.67 -8.66 0.52
N TYR A 115 -14.81 -9.31 0.74
CA TYR A 115 -14.87 -10.72 1.17
C TYR A 115 -14.09 -11.68 0.24
N LYS A 116 -14.10 -11.41 -1.07
CA LYS A 116 -13.31 -12.19 -2.05
C LYS A 116 -11.82 -12.26 -1.72
N TYR A 117 -11.26 -11.23 -1.08
CA TYR A 117 -9.85 -11.21 -0.66
C TYR A 117 -9.62 -12.04 0.60
N PHE A 118 -10.60 -12.10 1.51
CA PHE A 118 -10.57 -13.03 2.64
C PHE A 118 -10.57 -14.49 2.15
N GLN A 119 -11.43 -14.83 1.17
CA GLN A 119 -11.42 -16.16 0.57
C GLN A 119 -10.10 -16.48 -0.11
N GLN A 120 -9.52 -15.50 -0.81
CA GLN A 120 -8.20 -15.65 -1.42
C GLN A 120 -7.12 -15.90 -0.36
N PHE A 121 -7.16 -15.19 0.77
CA PHE A 121 -6.28 -15.42 1.90
C PHE A 121 -6.40 -16.83 2.44
N LEU A 122 -7.61 -17.28 2.80
CA LEU A 122 -7.86 -18.64 3.30
C LEU A 122 -7.35 -19.75 2.36
N ARG A 123 -7.52 -19.57 1.05
CA ARG A 123 -7.04 -20.54 0.05
C ARG A 123 -5.52 -20.58 -0.08
N THR A 124 -4.85 -19.46 0.20
CA THR A 124 -3.41 -19.28 -0.02
C THR A 124 -2.59 -19.58 1.23
N SER A 125 -3.17 -19.35 2.41
CA SER A 125 -2.52 -19.67 3.68
C SER A 125 -2.31 -21.17 3.81
N PRO A 126 -1.08 -21.64 4.14
CA PRO A 126 -0.85 -23.04 4.46
C PRO A 126 -1.74 -23.43 5.65
N SER A 127 -2.46 -24.53 5.48
CA SER A 127 -3.65 -24.97 6.22
C SER A 127 -3.75 -24.53 7.69
N PHE A 128 -4.86 -23.85 8.01
CA PHE A 128 -5.51 -23.93 9.33
C PHE A 128 -6.39 -25.17 9.40
#